data_AF-A0A7Z9C0A3-F1
#
_entry.id   AF-A0A7Z9C0A3-F1
#
_cell.length_a   1.000
_cell.length_b   1.000
_cell.length_c   1.000
_cell.angle_alpha   90.00
_cell.angle_beta   90.00
_cell.angle_gamma   90.00
#
_symmetry.space_group_name_H-M   'P 1'
#
loop_
_entity.id
_entity.type
_entity.pdbx_description
1 polymer ?
#
loop_
_entity_poly.entity_id
_entity_poly.type
_entity_poly.pdbx_seq_one_letter_code
_entity_poly.pdbx_strand_id
1 'polypeptide(L)'
;MDRRQFLKFVGIVGTSAIATWGTQGWIAKSLAASPSSKRLIVIFLRGGVDGLNVVVPYSEPEYYTARPVIAIPKPGTEKGVLDLASSAKSAPRLTR
;
A
#
# COMPACT_ATOMS: atom_id res chain seq x y z
N MET A 1 16.08 -50.59 28.26
CA MET A 1 15.13 -49.70 27.57
C MET A 1 15.52 -49.67 26.09
N ASP A 2 14.68 -50.16 25.18
CA ASP A 2 15.02 -50.20 23.76
C ASP A 2 14.82 -48.83 23.09
N ARG A 3 15.92 -48.25 22.58
CA ARG A 3 15.94 -46.99 21.80
C ARG A 3 14.90 -46.95 20.68
N ARG A 4 14.59 -48.10 20.08
CA ARG A 4 13.60 -48.24 19.01
C ARG A 4 12.16 -48.06 19.52
N GLN A 5 11.87 -48.53 20.73
CA GLN A 5 10.54 -48.35 21.35
C GLN A 5 10.36 -46.91 21.81
N PHE A 6 11.41 -46.28 22.33
CA PHE A 6 11.39 -44.87 22.71
C PHE A 6 11.10 -43.95 21.51
N LEU A 7 11.79 -44.14 20.37
CA LEU A 7 11.56 -43.34 19.17
C LEU A 7 10.14 -43.54 18.59
N LYS A 8 9.61 -44.76 18.63
CA LYS A 8 8.23 -45.04 18.22
C LYS A 8 7.22 -44.33 19.13
N PHE A 9 7.46 -44.34 20.44
CA PHE A 9 6.62 -43.67 21.41
C PHE A 9 6.62 -42.14 21.25
N VAL A 10 7.80 -41.54 21.11
CA VAL A 10 7.96 -40.09 20.86
C VAL A 10 7.34 -39.67 19.52
N GLY A 11 7.48 -40.49 18.47
CA GLY A 11 6.87 -40.21 17.17
C GLY A 11 5.34 -40.18 17.20
N ILE A 12 4.71 -41.15 17.88
CA ILE A 12 3.25 -41.24 17.99
C ILE A 12 2.69 -40.10 18.85
N VAL A 13 3.31 -39.81 20.00
CA VAL A 13 2.87 -38.76 20.92
C VAL A 13 3.13 -37.35 20.34
N GLY A 14 4.26 -37.14 19.67
CA GLY A 14 4.57 -35.85 19.04
C GLY A 14 3.64 -35.52 17.86
N THR A 15 3.28 -36.51 17.04
CA THR A 15 2.39 -36.31 15.88
C THR A 15 0.96 -35.99 16.31
N SER A 16 0.47 -36.63 17.37
CA SER A 16 -0.87 -36.38 17.92
C SER A 16 -0.99 -35.01 18.59
N ALA A 17 0.03 -34.56 19.32
CA ALA A 17 0.07 -33.22 19.91
C ALA A 17 0.01 -32.10 18.86
N ILE A 18 0.72 -32.25 17.72
CA ILE A 18 0.71 -31.27 16.63
C ILE A 18 -0.66 -31.27 15.90
N ALA A 19 -1.28 -32.43 15.71
CA ALA A 19 -2.60 -32.52 15.08
C ALA A 19 -3.71 -31.86 15.92
N THR A 20 -3.65 -31.97 17.26
CA THR A 20 -4.69 -31.40 18.14
C THR A 20 -4.51 -29.89 18.38
N TRP A 21 -3.28 -29.36 18.41
CA TRP A 21 -3.05 -27.92 18.58
C TRP A 21 -2.92 -27.14 17.26
N GLY A 22 -2.40 -27.75 16.20
CA GLY A 22 -2.22 -27.10 14.89
C GLY A 22 -3.52 -26.88 14.12
N THR A 23 -4.55 -27.68 14.39
CA THR A 23 -5.89 -27.56 13.75
C THR A 23 -6.73 -26.42 14.31
N GLN A 24 -6.38 -25.89 15.49
CA GLN A 24 -7.03 -24.74 16.12
C GLN A 24 -6.30 -23.41 15.83
N GLY A 25 -5.17 -23.46 15.13
CA GLY A 25 -4.35 -22.31 14.78
C GLY A 25 -4.77 -21.66 13.46
N TRP A 26 -4.36 -20.39 13.29
CA TRP A 26 -4.60 -19.58 12.09
C TRP A 26 -4.05 -20.24 10.80
N ILE A 27 -3.12 -21.18 10.95
CA ILE A 27 -2.48 -21.96 9.88
C ILE A 27 -3.46 -22.92 9.20
N ALA A 28 -4.33 -23.60 9.96
CA ALA A 28 -5.37 -24.46 9.40
C ALA A 28 -6.40 -23.64 8.61
N LYS A 29 -6.69 -22.41 9.06
CA LYS A 29 -7.57 -21.46 8.37
C LYS A 29 -6.98 -20.95 7.05
N SER A 30 -5.65 -20.79 6.95
CA SER A 30 -4.99 -20.40 5.70
C SER A 30 -4.93 -21.52 4.66
N LEU A 31 -4.86 -22.78 5.09
CA LEU A 31 -4.86 -23.94 4.19
C LEU A 31 -6.27 -24.36 3.75
N ALA A 32 -7.28 -24.11 4.59
CA ALA A 32 -8.70 -24.30 4.25
C ALA A 32 -9.30 -23.15 3.43
N ALA A 33 -8.52 -22.11 3.11
CA ALA A 33 -8.96 -21.02 2.27
C ALA A 33 -9.14 -21.52 0.83
N SER A 34 -10.40 -21.71 0.43
CA SER A 34 -10.80 -22.05 -0.93
C SER A 34 -10.06 -21.19 -1.98
N PRO A 35 -9.62 -21.76 -3.12
CA PRO A 35 -8.91 -21.04 -4.19
C PRO A 35 -9.75 -19.92 -4.84
N SER A 36 -11.03 -19.80 -4.48
CA SER A 36 -11.93 -18.74 -4.94
C SER A 36 -12.42 -17.87 -3.77
N SER A 37 -11.50 -17.16 -3.11
CA SER A 37 -11.88 -16.00 -2.29
C SER A 37 -11.49 -14.74 -3.04
N LYS A 38 -12.45 -14.12 -3.76
CA LYS A 38 -12.27 -12.75 -4.26
C LYS A 38 -12.03 -11.85 -3.03
N ARG A 39 -10.79 -11.41 -2.80
CA ARG A 39 -10.42 -10.54 -1.69
C ARG A 39 -10.26 -9.12 -2.20
N LEU A 40 -11.10 -8.21 -1.72
CA LEU A 40 -10.92 -6.78 -1.90
C LEU A 40 -10.14 -6.24 -0.70
N ILE A 41 -8.94 -5.73 -0.95
CA ILE A 41 -8.13 -5.02 0.05
C ILE A 41 -8.33 -3.53 -0.20
N VAL A 42 -8.89 -2.81 0.77
CA VAL A 42 -9.07 -1.34 0.69
C VAL A 42 -8.09 -0.69 1.67
N ILE A 43 -7.14 0.08 1.15
CA ILE A 43 -6.16 0.81 1.96
C ILE A 43 -6.54 2.29 1.94
N PHE A 44 -6.92 2.83 3.11
CA PHE A 44 -7.20 4.24 3.27
C PHE A 44 -5.93 4.99 3.69
N LEU A 45 -5.29 5.64 2.73
CA LEU A 45 -4.12 6.50 2.98
C LEU A 45 -4.60 7.91 3.36
N ARG A 46 -4.89 8.13 4.64
CA ARG A 46 -5.20 9.46 5.15
C ARG A 46 -3.98 10.37 4.98
N GLY A 47 -4.12 11.47 4.25
CA GLY A 47 -3.07 12.47 4.09
C GLY A 47 -2.03 12.17 2.99
N GLY A 48 -2.19 11.08 2.22
CA GLY A 48 -1.34 10.84 1.03
C GLY A 48 -1.70 11.75 -0.15
N VAL A 49 -2.94 12.26 -0.16
CA VAL A 49 -3.45 13.25 -1.10
C VAL A 49 -3.55 14.57 -0.34
N ASP A 50 -2.44 15.31 -0.28
CA ASP A 50 -2.43 16.71 0.19
C ASP A 50 -2.72 17.65 -1.01
N GLY A 51 -3.16 18.88 -0.72
CA GLY A 51 -3.45 19.86 -1.77
C GLY A 51 -2.24 20.16 -2.67
N LEU A 52 -1.01 19.97 -2.17
CA LEU A 52 0.24 20.16 -2.91
C LEU A 52 0.53 19.03 -3.91
N ASN A 53 0.05 17.81 -3.65
CA ASN A 53 0.06 16.70 -4.62
C ASN A 53 -1.13 16.77 -5.59
N VAL A 54 -2.22 17.42 -5.22
CA VAL A 54 -3.37 17.63 -6.13
C VAL A 54 -3.13 18.81 -7.07
N VAL A 55 -2.61 19.92 -6.55
CA VAL A 55 -2.27 21.13 -7.30
C VAL A 55 -0.83 21.49 -6.98
N VAL A 56 0.04 21.26 -7.95
CA VAL A 56 1.47 21.53 -7.77
C VAL A 56 1.73 23.05 -7.80
N PRO A 57 2.31 23.65 -6.74
CA PRO A 57 2.67 25.06 -6.72
C PRO A 57 3.96 25.29 -7.50
N TYR A 58 3.93 25.09 -8.81
CA TYR A 58 5.12 25.13 -9.67
C TYR A 58 5.81 26.51 -9.72
N SER A 59 5.13 27.57 -9.29
CA SER A 59 5.68 28.92 -9.19
C SER A 59 6.57 29.12 -7.97
N GLU A 60 6.46 28.26 -6.95
CA GLU A 60 7.20 28.40 -5.70
C GLU A 60 8.58 27.70 -5.78
N PRO A 61 9.70 28.41 -5.63
CA PRO A 61 11.03 27.80 -5.67
C PRO A 61 11.28 26.80 -4.53
N GLU A 62 10.64 27.03 -3.37
CA GLU A 62 10.76 26.19 -2.18
C GLU A 62 10.23 24.77 -2.44
N TYR A 63 9.20 24.61 -3.28
CA TYR A 63 8.66 23.30 -3.68
C TYR A 63 9.73 22.39 -4.29
N TYR A 64 10.55 22.93 -5.20
CA TYR A 64 11.61 22.18 -5.88
C TYR A 64 12.79 21.87 -4.94
N THR A 65 13.10 22.80 -4.04
CA THR A 65 14.19 22.64 -3.07
C THR A 65 13.83 21.60 -2.01
N ALA A 66 12.59 21.59 -1.53
CA ALA A 66 12.09 20.64 -0.54
C ALA A 66 11.86 19.23 -1.11
N ARG A 67 11.69 19.09 -2.44
CA ARG A 67 11.33 17.82 -3.10
C ARG A 67 12.24 17.46 -4.27
N PRO A 68 13.57 17.36 -4.08
CA PRO A 68 14.52 17.23 -5.18
C PRO A 68 14.34 15.96 -6.03
N VAL A 69 13.78 14.89 -5.46
CA VAL A 69 13.62 13.58 -6.14
C VAL A 69 12.25 13.45 -6.82
N ILE A 70 11.22 14.12 -6.29
CA ILE A 70 9.82 13.88 -6.67
C ILE A 70 9.07 15.13 -7.16
N ALA A 71 9.75 16.27 -7.27
CA ALA A 71 9.13 17.49 -7.81
C ALA A 71 8.74 17.29 -9.27
N ILE A 72 7.52 17.71 -9.62
CA ILE A 72 7.04 17.63 -11.00
C ILE A 72 7.62 18.80 -11.82
N PRO A 73 8.13 18.56 -13.05
CA PRO A 73 8.73 19.60 -13.89
C PRO A 73 7.79 20.78 -14.18
N LYS A 74 8.38 21.97 -14.40
CA LYS A 74 7.64 23.21 -14.66
C LYS A 74 6.80 23.15 -15.96
N PRO A 75 5.77 24.00 -16.10
CA PRO A 75 5.04 24.11 -17.37
C PRO A 75 5.96 24.37 -18.56
N GLY A 76 5.63 23.78 -19.71
CA GLY A 76 6.43 23.91 -20.94
C GLY A 76 7.61 22.93 -21.05
N THR A 77 7.80 22.05 -20.07
CA THR A 77 8.77 20.94 -20.13
C THR A 77 8.08 19.61 -20.45
N GLU A 78 8.83 18.61 -20.91
CA GLU A 78 8.29 17.27 -21.16
C GLU A 78 7.73 16.68 -19.85
N LYS A 79 6.45 16.25 -19.87
CA LYS A 79 5.70 15.78 -18.69
C LYS A 79 5.59 16.83 -17.56
N GLY A 80 5.68 18.12 -17.89
CA GLY A 80 5.53 19.22 -16.96
C GLY A 80 4.08 19.44 -16.49
N VAL A 81 3.95 20.19 -15.39
CA VAL A 81 2.65 20.59 -14.82
C VAL A 81 1.88 21.48 -15.81
N LEU A 82 0.55 21.33 -15.83
CA LEU A 82 -0.35 22.21 -16.57
C LEU A 82 -0.52 23.56 -15.86
N ASP A 83 -0.39 24.65 -16.60
CA ASP A 83 -0.65 25.99 -16.05
C ASP A 83 -2.16 26.27 -15.97
N LEU A 84 -2.70 26.24 -14.75
CA LEU A 84 -4.09 26.58 -14.48
C LEU A 84 -4.32 28.08 -14.21
N ALA A 85 -3.26 28.86 -13.94
CA ALA A 85 -3.37 30.26 -13.57
C ALA A 85 -3.64 31.17 -14.76
N SER A 86 -3.06 30.88 -15.93
CA SER A 86 -3.32 31.64 -17.16
C SER A 86 -4.74 31.43 -17.69
N SER A 87 -5.30 30.23 -17.56
CA SER A 87 -6.68 29.93 -17.98
C SER A 87 -7.74 30.69 -17.17
N ALA A 88 -7.48 31.04 -15.92
CA ALA A 88 -8.40 31.82 -15.10
C ALA A 88 -8.37 33.32 -15.46
N LYS A 89 -7.23 33.84 -15.97
CA LYS A 89 -7.06 35.25 -16.36
C LYS A 89 -7.72 35.61 -17.69
N SER A 90 -8.02 34.63 -18.54
CA SER A 90 -8.70 34.84 -19.83
C SER A 90 -10.23 34.92 -19.72
N ALA A 91 -10.80 34.71 -18.52
CA ALA A 91 -12.24 34.91 -18.32
C ALA A 91 -12.60 36.40 -18.48
N PRO A 92 -13.66 36.76 -19.22
CA PRO A 92 -14.06 38.15 -19.37
C PRO A 92 -14.32 38.76 -18.00
N ARG A 93 -13.51 39.77 -17.65
CA ARG A 93 -13.70 40.57 -16.44
C ARG A 93 -15.10 41.17 -16.54
N LEU A 94 -16.04 40.67 -15.74
CA LEU A 94 -17.36 41.28 -15.59
C LEU A 94 -17.16 42.60 -14.85
N THR A 95 -16.80 43.65 -15.59
CA THR A 95 -16.92 45.03 -15.12
C THR A 95 -18.42 45.36 -15.07
N ARG A 96 -18.93 45.60 -13.88
CA ARG A 96 -20.15 46.37 -13.65
C ARG A 96 -19.89 47.37 -12.54
#